data_AF-A0A1U8P3M1-F1
#
_entry.id   AF-A0A1U8P3M1-F1
#
_cell.length_a   1.000
_cell.length_b   1.000
_cell.length_c   1.000
_cell.angle_alpha   90.00
_cell.angle_beta   90.00
_cell.angle_gamma   90.00
#
_symmetry.space_group_name_H-M   'P 1'
#
loop_
_entity.id
_entity.type
_entity.pdbx_description
1 polymer ?
#
loop_
_entity_poly.entity_id
_entity_poly.type
_entity_poly.pdbx_seq_one_letter_code
_entity_poly.pdbx_strand_id
1 'polypeptide(L)'
;MRGSWRSILDKVSRARSLDLLTKPDDHLIYLSYNVLALTKLRRFSDASNELDSLHDFNSHHYKYETYPKLYHTRSGSMVPFSLRFIHAQLPFKLGNRQEGLDCFYLLLNFIRQKIKDKGIHSLQESVKIWRKREVFVLHCLIGHHLGAKEFNVCLDLIRHLINHDYLDPVLVSKLGYIQMQIGDFEGAKGSFHRVETMLNERKNDDSSALSEVEFRNLVNRNKALVFLVGKDYVSAVREYEECMERDPADVVAVNNKALCLMYLRDLSDSIKVLENSLERVPTVALNETLAVNLCSMYELAYVNHSEIKRTLSNWIARVAPDDFDASCTRV
;
A
#
# COMPACT_ATOMS: atom_id res chain seq x y z
N MET A 1 18.58 -2.44 -5.60
CA MET A 1 18.41 -1.16 -4.89
C MET A 1 16.95 -0.99 -4.53
N ARG A 2 16.49 -1.59 -3.43
CA ARG A 2 15.18 -1.23 -2.84
C ARG A 2 15.43 0.01 -1.98
N GLY A 3 14.62 1.04 -2.14
CA GLY A 3 14.64 2.20 -1.25
C GLY A 3 15.81 3.17 -1.38
N SER A 4 16.58 3.17 -2.48
CA SER A 4 17.68 4.13 -2.71
C SER A 4 17.18 5.42 -3.39
N TRP A 5 16.21 6.10 -2.78
CA TRP A 5 15.52 7.26 -3.35
C TRP A 5 16.42 8.48 -3.53
N ARG A 6 17.44 8.65 -2.68
CA ARG A 6 18.42 9.74 -2.81
C ARG A 6 19.21 9.63 -4.12
N SER A 7 19.64 8.41 -4.45
CA SER A 7 20.35 8.13 -5.72
C SER A 7 19.47 8.41 -6.95
N ILE A 8 18.15 8.24 -6.84
CA ILE A 8 17.22 8.60 -7.94
C ILE A 8 17.21 10.11 -8.14
N LEU A 9 17.15 10.91 -7.07
CA LEU A 9 17.22 12.37 -7.18
C LEU A 9 18.53 12.83 -7.82
N ASP A 10 19.66 12.25 -7.40
CA ASP A 10 20.97 12.59 -7.97
C ASP A 10 21.05 12.28 -9.47
N LYS A 11 20.51 11.13 -9.89
CA LYS A 11 20.47 10.73 -11.30
C LYS A 11 19.56 11.63 -12.13
N VAL A 12 18.40 12.02 -11.61
CA VAL A 12 17.49 12.93 -12.30
C VAL A 12 18.13 14.32 -12.43
N SER A 13 18.72 14.83 -11.34
CA SER A 13 19.44 16.12 -11.33
C SER A 13 20.58 16.13 -12.36
N ARG A 14 21.41 15.07 -12.37
CA ARG A 14 22.50 14.91 -13.34
C ARG A 14 22.01 14.83 -14.79
N ALA A 15 20.91 14.13 -15.04
CA ALA A 15 20.34 14.05 -16.39
C ALA A 15 19.81 15.40 -16.88
N ARG A 16 19.20 16.20 -15.99
CA ARG A 16 18.78 17.57 -16.27
C ARG A 16 19.97 18.49 -16.51
N SER A 17 21.03 18.43 -15.69
CA SER A 17 22.21 19.30 -15.82
C SER A 17 23.06 19.03 -17.07
N LEU A 18 22.98 17.82 -17.61
CA LEU A 18 23.71 17.40 -18.81
C LEU A 18 22.85 17.51 -20.09
N ASP A 19 21.65 18.11 -20.00
CA ASP A 19 20.69 18.25 -21.11
C ASP A 19 20.42 16.93 -21.85
N LEU A 20 20.37 15.82 -21.12
CA LEU A 20 20.14 14.49 -21.70
C LEU A 20 18.67 14.25 -22.07
N LEU A 21 17.76 15.10 -21.59
CA LEU A 21 16.33 15.01 -21.82
C LEU A 21 15.99 15.85 -23.07
N THR A 22 15.63 15.17 -24.16
CA THR A 22 15.44 15.83 -25.46
C THR A 22 13.99 15.89 -25.92
N LYS A 23 13.14 15.01 -25.38
CA LYS A 23 11.72 14.93 -25.76
C LYS A 23 10.79 15.34 -24.62
N PRO A 24 9.62 15.94 -24.92
CA PRO A 24 8.65 16.29 -23.90
C PRO A 24 8.24 15.14 -22.97
N ASP A 25 8.07 13.91 -23.50
CA ASP A 25 7.74 12.74 -22.69
C ASP A 25 8.87 12.30 -21.76
N ASP A 26 10.14 12.47 -22.16
CA ASP A 26 11.30 12.20 -21.31
C ASP A 26 11.28 13.10 -20.07
N HIS A 27 10.99 14.40 -20.23
CA HIS A 27 10.89 15.33 -19.09
C HIS A 27 9.81 14.90 -18.10
N LEU A 28 8.63 14.48 -18.59
CA LEU A 28 7.54 14.01 -17.73
C LEU A 28 7.87 12.72 -16.98
N ILE A 29 8.58 11.80 -17.64
CA ILE A 29 9.04 10.55 -17.02
C ILE A 29 10.06 10.85 -15.90
N TYR A 30 11.06 11.69 -16.17
CA TYR A 30 12.05 12.06 -15.18
C TYR A 30 11.46 12.86 -14.02
N LEU A 31 10.52 13.76 -14.31
CA LEU A 31 9.74 14.44 -13.27
C LEU A 31 8.95 13.46 -12.42
N SER A 32 8.33 12.43 -13.02
CA SER A 32 7.63 11.38 -12.27
C SER A 32 8.55 10.66 -11.28
N TYR A 33 9.78 10.34 -11.69
CA TYR A 33 10.78 9.77 -10.79
C TYR A 33 11.22 10.75 -9.71
N ASN A 34 11.42 12.02 -10.05
CA ASN A 34 11.80 13.07 -9.11
C ASN A 34 10.76 13.26 -8.00
N VAL A 35 9.51 13.49 -8.39
CA VAL A 35 8.39 13.72 -7.46
C VAL A 35 8.12 12.46 -6.63
N LEU A 36 8.21 11.27 -7.23
CA LEU A 36 8.10 10.01 -6.48
C LEU A 36 9.20 9.89 -5.42
N ALA A 37 10.47 10.15 -5.79
CA ALA A 37 11.59 10.08 -4.86
C ALA A 37 11.47 11.12 -3.74
N LEU A 38 11.08 12.37 -4.05
CA LEU A 38 10.81 13.40 -3.04
C LEU A 38 9.68 12.96 -2.09
N THR A 39 8.58 12.43 -2.62
CA THR A 39 7.45 11.92 -1.83
C THR A 39 7.89 10.78 -0.91
N LYS A 40 8.71 9.85 -1.43
CA LYS A 40 9.25 8.72 -0.66
C LYS A 40 10.20 9.15 0.44
N LEU A 41 10.99 10.20 0.21
CA LEU A 41 11.83 10.85 1.21
C LEU A 41 11.05 11.80 2.15
N ARG A 42 9.71 11.81 2.07
CA ARG A 42 8.83 12.67 2.87
C ARG A 42 9.07 14.17 2.69
N ARG A 43 9.71 14.56 1.58
CA ARG A 43 9.91 15.94 1.16
C ARG A 43 8.68 16.42 0.36
N PHE A 44 7.52 16.43 1.02
CA PHE A 44 6.24 16.63 0.36
C PHE A 44 6.10 18.04 -0.25
N SER A 45 6.61 19.07 0.44
CA SER A 45 6.59 20.45 -0.08
C SER A 45 7.42 20.58 -1.35
N ASP A 46 8.61 19.98 -1.39
CA ASP A 46 9.46 19.99 -2.59
C ASP A 46 8.81 19.24 -3.75
N ALA A 47 8.15 18.11 -3.46
CA ALA A 47 7.37 17.38 -4.46
C ALA A 47 6.22 18.21 -5.02
N SER A 48 5.58 19.04 -4.19
CA SER A 48 4.48 19.93 -4.59
C SER A 48 4.99 21.04 -5.50
N ASN A 49 6.07 21.69 -5.11
CA ASN A 49 6.69 22.75 -5.90
C ASN A 49 7.11 22.28 -7.31
N GLU A 50 7.58 21.04 -7.43
CA GLU A 50 7.88 20.44 -8.74
C GLU A 50 6.60 20.23 -9.58
N LEU A 51 5.47 19.90 -8.96
CA LEU A 51 4.18 19.73 -9.65
C LEU A 51 3.50 21.06 -10.01
N ASP A 52 3.69 22.12 -9.21
CA ASP A 52 3.12 23.45 -9.46
C ASP A 52 3.66 24.08 -10.76
N SER A 53 4.83 23.61 -11.22
CA SER A 53 5.39 24.01 -12.51
C SER A 53 4.62 23.45 -13.72
N LEU A 54 3.76 22.46 -13.51
CA LEU A 54 3.00 21.81 -14.56
C LEU A 54 1.70 22.56 -14.87
N HIS A 55 1.34 22.55 -16.14
CA HIS A 55 0.02 22.98 -16.56
C HIS A 55 -1.02 21.87 -16.30
N ASP A 56 -2.29 22.17 -16.54
CA ASP A 56 -3.35 21.17 -16.49
C ASP A 56 -3.00 19.91 -17.31
N PHE A 57 -3.12 18.73 -16.69
CA PHE A 57 -2.70 17.45 -17.28
C PHE A 57 -3.52 17.05 -18.52
N ASN A 58 -4.62 17.74 -18.83
CA ASN A 58 -5.44 17.49 -20.02
C ASN A 58 -5.20 18.53 -21.12
N SER A 59 -4.36 19.53 -20.86
CA SER A 59 -4.00 20.55 -21.83
C SER A 59 -3.31 19.95 -23.07
N HIS A 60 -3.51 20.62 -24.22
CA HIS A 60 -3.09 20.11 -25.52
C HIS A 60 -1.58 19.86 -25.60
N HIS A 61 -0.75 20.68 -24.96
CA HIS A 61 0.70 20.55 -24.97
C HIS A 61 1.24 19.22 -24.38
N TYR A 62 0.43 18.45 -23.64
CA TYR A 62 0.80 17.11 -23.20
C TYR A 62 0.30 15.99 -24.12
N LYS A 63 -0.15 16.31 -25.34
CA LYS A 63 -0.58 15.33 -26.34
C LYS A 63 0.53 15.04 -27.35
N TYR A 64 0.70 13.79 -27.73
CA TYR A 64 1.69 13.40 -28.74
C TYR A 64 1.45 14.11 -30.08
N GLU A 65 0.19 14.33 -30.41
CA GLU A 65 -0.30 14.98 -31.64
C GLU A 65 0.19 16.43 -31.79
N THR A 66 0.57 17.09 -30.70
CA THR A 66 1.12 18.45 -30.71
C THR A 66 2.55 18.50 -31.25
N TYR A 67 3.26 17.36 -31.27
CA TYR A 67 4.65 17.26 -31.72
C TYR A 67 4.79 16.28 -32.89
N PRO A 68 4.16 16.53 -34.05
CA PRO A 68 4.11 15.58 -35.16
C PRO A 68 5.48 15.26 -35.76
N LYS A 69 6.45 16.18 -35.64
CA LYS A 69 7.85 15.96 -36.08
C LYS A 69 8.60 14.95 -35.21
N LEU A 70 8.21 14.81 -33.94
CA LEU A 70 8.84 13.91 -32.96
C LEU A 70 8.08 12.59 -32.85
N TYR A 71 6.75 12.63 -32.94
CA TYR A 71 5.90 11.45 -32.79
C TYR A 71 4.96 11.30 -34.00
N HIS A 72 5.35 10.44 -34.92
CA HIS A 72 4.60 10.22 -36.16
C HIS A 72 3.40 9.28 -36.00
N THR A 73 3.47 8.34 -35.05
CA THR A 73 2.50 7.24 -34.90
C THR A 73 1.86 7.16 -33.51
N ARG A 74 2.22 8.05 -32.58
CA ARG A 74 1.67 8.05 -31.22
C ARG A 74 0.51 9.03 -31.10
N SER A 75 -0.49 8.65 -30.32
CA SER A 75 -1.65 9.46 -30.01
C SER A 75 -2.00 9.38 -28.53
N GLY A 76 -2.65 10.42 -28.02
CA GLY A 76 -3.06 10.53 -26.62
C GLY A 76 -2.06 11.28 -25.73
N SER A 77 -2.22 11.12 -24.42
CA SER A 77 -1.46 11.89 -23.42
C SER A 77 -0.08 11.29 -23.16
N MET A 78 0.92 12.17 -23.08
CA MET A 78 2.28 11.86 -22.64
C MET A 78 2.39 11.76 -21.11
N VAL A 79 1.41 12.29 -20.36
CA VAL A 79 1.43 12.32 -18.89
C VAL A 79 1.33 10.90 -18.32
N PRO A 80 2.36 10.42 -17.60
CA PRO A 80 2.33 9.10 -16.99
C PRO A 80 1.22 8.98 -15.94
N PHE A 81 0.62 7.80 -15.83
CA PHE A 81 -0.39 7.55 -14.80
C PHE A 81 0.17 7.71 -13.38
N SER A 82 1.43 7.33 -13.16
CA SER A 82 2.13 7.53 -11.89
C SER A 82 2.16 9.00 -11.47
N LEU A 83 2.40 9.92 -12.41
CA LEU A 83 2.40 11.35 -12.14
C LEU A 83 1.01 11.84 -11.72
N ARG A 84 -0.04 11.42 -12.43
CA ARG A 84 -1.44 11.73 -12.07
C ARG A 84 -1.81 11.21 -10.69
N PHE A 85 -1.35 9.99 -10.36
CA PHE A 85 -1.58 9.40 -9.05
C PHE A 85 -0.84 10.16 -7.94
N ILE A 86 0.44 10.48 -8.13
CA ILE A 86 1.23 11.20 -7.12
C ILE A 86 0.64 12.60 -6.88
N HIS A 87 0.23 13.29 -7.94
CA HIS A 87 -0.48 14.57 -7.84
C HIS A 87 -1.74 14.45 -6.96
N ALA A 88 -2.57 13.41 -7.16
CA ALA A 88 -3.75 13.21 -6.32
C ALA A 88 -3.41 12.78 -4.87
N GLN A 89 -2.28 12.10 -4.67
CA GLN A 89 -1.86 11.58 -3.37
C GLN A 89 -1.17 12.63 -2.49
N LEU A 90 -0.55 13.65 -3.09
CA LEU A 90 0.27 14.62 -2.38
C LEU A 90 -0.51 15.53 -1.42
N PRO A 91 -1.72 16.05 -1.75
CA PRO A 91 -2.51 16.86 -0.82
C PRO A 91 -2.78 16.14 0.51
N PHE A 92 -3.05 14.83 0.49
CA PHE A 92 -3.19 14.04 1.73
C PHE A 92 -1.91 14.05 2.58
N LYS A 93 -0.73 14.03 1.96
CA LYS A 93 0.55 14.07 2.67
C LYS A 93 0.87 15.45 3.23
N LEU A 94 0.30 16.50 2.65
CA LEU A 94 0.37 17.88 3.12
C LEU A 94 -0.72 18.23 4.15
N GLY A 95 -1.65 17.31 4.45
CA GLY A 95 -2.77 17.53 5.36
C GLY A 95 -4.02 18.13 4.71
N ASN A 96 -3.98 18.42 3.41
CA ASN A 96 -5.12 18.94 2.63
C ASN A 96 -6.04 17.80 2.18
N ARG A 97 -6.84 17.27 3.11
CA ARG A 97 -7.69 16.10 2.85
C ARG A 97 -8.73 16.32 1.74
N GLN A 98 -9.43 17.46 1.76
CA GLN A 98 -10.53 17.74 0.82
C GLN A 98 -10.01 17.80 -0.62
N GLU A 99 -8.96 18.59 -0.85
CA GLU A 99 -8.27 18.67 -2.13
C GLU A 99 -7.77 17.30 -2.62
N GLY A 100 -7.23 16.48 -1.70
CA GLY A 100 -6.83 15.11 -2.01
C GLY A 100 -7.98 14.25 -2.50
N LEU A 101 -9.13 14.28 -1.81
CA LEU A 101 -10.32 13.54 -2.25
C LEU A 101 -10.81 14.02 -3.61
N ASP A 102 -10.91 15.33 -3.81
CA ASP A 102 -11.35 15.92 -5.08
C ASP A 102 -10.46 15.44 -6.23
N CYS A 103 -9.14 15.51 -6.04
CA CYS A 103 -8.18 15.04 -7.03
C CYS A 103 -8.29 13.53 -7.31
N PHE A 104 -8.51 12.70 -6.29
CA PHE A 104 -8.71 11.25 -6.48
C PHE A 104 -10.03 10.92 -7.19
N TYR A 105 -11.12 11.62 -6.89
CA TYR A 105 -12.39 11.41 -7.58
C TYR A 105 -12.33 11.90 -9.03
N LEU A 106 -11.65 13.01 -9.30
CA LEU A 106 -11.35 13.46 -10.67
C LEU A 106 -10.49 12.43 -11.42
N LEU A 107 -9.48 11.85 -10.76
CA LEU A 107 -8.66 10.78 -11.33
C LEU A 107 -9.48 9.52 -11.60
N LEU A 108 -10.39 9.13 -10.69
CA LEU A 108 -11.29 7.99 -10.87
C LEU A 108 -12.23 8.21 -12.06
N ASN A 109 -12.82 9.40 -12.19
CA ASN A 109 -13.66 9.75 -13.33
C ASN A 109 -12.86 9.67 -14.64
N PHE A 110 -11.64 10.22 -14.68
CA PHE A 110 -10.74 10.10 -15.82
C PHE A 110 -10.45 8.65 -16.20
N ILE A 111 -10.16 7.78 -15.22
CA ILE A 111 -9.93 6.35 -15.47
C ILE A 111 -11.19 5.69 -16.07
N ARG A 112 -12.37 5.96 -15.53
CA ARG A 112 -13.64 5.42 -16.02
C ARG A 112 -13.95 5.86 -17.45
N GLN A 113 -13.68 7.12 -17.78
CA GLN A 113 -13.77 7.62 -19.16
C GLN A 113 -12.81 6.87 -20.08
N LYS A 114 -11.56 6.63 -19.66
CA LYS A 114 -10.60 5.85 -20.45
C LYS A 114 -11.03 4.40 -20.64
N ILE A 115 -11.61 3.75 -19.63
CA ILE A 115 -12.18 2.41 -19.76
C ILE A 115 -13.29 2.40 -20.81
N LYS A 116 -14.22 3.37 -20.74
CA LYS A 116 -15.33 3.49 -21.69
C LYS A 116 -14.84 3.71 -23.13
N ASP A 117 -13.97 4.69 -23.34
CA ASP A 117 -13.40 4.99 -24.66
C ASP A 117 -12.67 3.77 -25.25
N LYS A 118 -11.81 3.12 -24.46
CA LYS A 118 -11.03 1.96 -24.92
C LYS A 118 -11.91 0.74 -25.17
N GLY A 119 -13.03 0.60 -24.43
CA GLY A 119 -14.05 -0.40 -24.67
C GLY A 119 -14.77 -0.19 -26.00
N ILE A 120 -15.14 1.04 -26.34
CA ILE A 120 -15.78 1.39 -27.63
C ILE A 120 -14.86 1.05 -28.80
N HIS A 121 -13.55 1.28 -28.66
CA HIS A 121 -12.56 0.95 -29.68
C HIS A 121 -12.08 -0.52 -29.64
N SER A 122 -12.74 -1.39 -28.87
CA SER A 122 -12.42 -2.83 -28.75
C SER A 122 -10.97 -3.14 -28.31
N LEU A 123 -10.33 -2.23 -27.56
CA LEU A 123 -8.95 -2.36 -27.08
C LEU A 123 -8.89 -3.12 -25.74
N GLN A 124 -9.24 -4.41 -25.76
CA GLN A 124 -9.45 -5.21 -24.54
C GLN A 124 -8.24 -5.25 -23.58
N GLU A 125 -7.02 -5.35 -24.09
CA GLU A 125 -5.81 -5.31 -23.25
C GLU A 125 -5.62 -3.95 -22.55
N SER A 126 -5.96 -2.85 -23.24
CA SER A 126 -5.92 -1.52 -22.62
C SER A 126 -6.99 -1.41 -21.54
N VAL A 127 -8.20 -1.92 -21.78
CA VAL A 127 -9.28 -1.96 -20.80
C VAL A 127 -8.85 -2.69 -19.53
N LYS A 128 -8.22 -3.87 -19.65
CA LYS A 128 -7.68 -4.61 -18.49
C LYS A 128 -6.71 -3.78 -17.66
N ILE A 129 -5.77 -3.06 -18.30
CA ILE A 129 -4.81 -2.19 -17.61
C ILE A 129 -5.52 -1.05 -16.89
N TRP A 130 -6.49 -0.39 -17.52
CA TRP A 130 -7.22 0.70 -16.89
C TRP A 130 -8.15 0.24 -15.76
N ARG A 131 -8.72 -0.96 -15.86
CA ARG A 131 -9.47 -1.59 -14.76
C ARG A 131 -8.58 -1.86 -13.55
N LYS A 132 -7.35 -2.37 -13.75
CA LYS A 132 -6.37 -2.49 -12.65
C LYS A 132 -6.07 -1.15 -11.97
N ARG A 133 -6.00 -0.05 -12.74
CA ARG A 133 -5.83 1.31 -12.21
C ARG A 133 -7.05 1.80 -11.45
N GLU A 134 -8.26 1.48 -11.92
CA GLU A 134 -9.52 1.80 -11.23
C GLU A 134 -9.56 1.11 -9.86
N VAL A 135 -9.30 -0.19 -9.82
CA VAL A 135 -9.24 -0.97 -8.57
C VAL A 135 -8.20 -0.39 -7.62
N PHE A 136 -7.01 -0.04 -8.13
CA PHE A 136 -5.95 0.58 -7.34
C PHE A 136 -6.38 1.93 -6.73
N VAL A 137 -7.00 2.82 -7.52
CA VAL A 137 -7.47 4.13 -7.04
C VAL A 137 -8.63 4.00 -6.05
N LEU A 138 -9.58 3.09 -6.29
CA LEU A 138 -10.67 2.80 -5.37
C LEU A 138 -10.15 2.27 -4.03
N HIS A 139 -9.14 1.40 -4.04
CA HIS A 139 -8.47 0.98 -2.81
C HIS A 139 -7.87 2.14 -2.01
N CYS A 140 -7.22 3.10 -2.68
CA CYS A 140 -6.69 4.29 -2.02
C CYS A 140 -7.82 5.14 -1.42
N LEU A 141 -8.90 5.38 -2.17
CA LEU A 141 -10.07 6.11 -1.66
C LEU A 141 -10.68 5.42 -0.44
N ILE A 142 -10.89 4.09 -0.50
CA ILE A 142 -11.39 3.31 0.65
C ILE A 142 -10.47 3.50 1.86
N GLY A 143 -9.15 3.44 1.68
CA GLY A 143 -8.19 3.67 2.76
C GLY A 143 -8.30 5.06 3.38
N HIS A 144 -8.44 6.11 2.56
CA HIS A 144 -8.59 7.49 3.04
C HIS A 144 -9.92 7.73 3.76
N HIS A 145 -11.02 7.15 3.28
CA HIS A 145 -12.32 7.19 3.95
C HIS A 145 -12.30 6.39 5.26
N LEU A 146 -11.65 5.23 5.27
CA LEU A 146 -11.55 4.35 6.43
C LEU A 146 -10.76 5.03 7.55
N GLY A 147 -9.63 5.67 7.23
CA GLY A 147 -8.85 6.46 8.18
C GLY A 147 -9.64 7.64 8.77
N ALA A 148 -10.60 8.19 8.03
CA ALA A 148 -11.53 9.22 8.48
C ALA A 148 -12.79 8.66 9.16
N LYS A 149 -12.92 7.33 9.31
CA LYS A 149 -14.10 6.63 9.85
C LYS A 149 -15.40 6.90 9.07
N GLU A 150 -15.29 7.21 7.78
CA GLU A 150 -16.43 7.44 6.88
C GLU A 150 -16.94 6.10 6.31
N PHE A 151 -17.42 5.24 7.22
CA PHE A 151 -17.67 3.83 6.95
C PHE A 151 -18.73 3.54 5.88
N ASN A 152 -19.77 4.38 5.76
CA ASN A 152 -20.81 4.21 4.73
C ASN A 152 -20.20 4.27 3.33
N VAL A 153 -19.33 5.26 3.08
CA VAL A 153 -18.63 5.41 1.80
C VAL A 153 -17.69 4.23 1.57
N CYS A 154 -16.97 3.77 2.60
CA CYS A 154 -16.14 2.58 2.50
C CYS A 154 -16.94 1.34 2.05
N LEU A 155 -18.12 1.12 2.64
CA LEU A 155 -18.99 -0.01 2.29
C LEU A 155 -19.51 0.09 0.85
N ASP A 156 -19.91 1.28 0.40
CA ASP A 156 -20.39 1.48 -0.97
C ASP A 156 -19.27 1.24 -1.99
N LEU A 157 -18.07 1.77 -1.74
CA LEU A 157 -16.92 1.60 -2.62
C LEU A 157 -16.43 0.14 -2.67
N ILE A 158 -16.35 -0.57 -1.54
CA ILE A 158 -15.89 -1.96 -1.53
C ILE A 158 -16.93 -2.90 -2.15
N ARG A 159 -18.23 -2.67 -1.94
CA ARG A 159 -19.30 -3.43 -2.60
C ARG A 159 -19.29 -3.21 -4.10
N HIS A 160 -19.03 -1.98 -4.55
CA HIS A 160 -18.86 -1.71 -5.97
C HIS A 160 -17.69 -2.50 -6.58
N LEU A 161 -16.55 -2.61 -5.89
CA LEU A 161 -15.42 -3.45 -6.32
C LEU A 161 -15.78 -4.93 -6.37
N ILE A 162 -16.41 -5.46 -5.31
CA ILE A 162 -16.80 -6.87 -5.21
C ILE A 162 -17.83 -7.23 -6.29
N ASN A 163 -18.76 -6.34 -6.62
CA ASN A 163 -19.73 -6.59 -7.70
C ASN A 163 -19.07 -6.73 -9.08
N HIS A 164 -17.87 -6.18 -9.26
CA HIS A 164 -17.10 -6.31 -10.50
C HIS A 164 -16.14 -7.52 -10.50
N ASP A 165 -15.60 -7.89 -9.33
CA ASP A 165 -14.67 -9.00 -9.17
C ASP A 165 -15.02 -9.81 -7.90
N TYR A 166 -16.16 -10.50 -7.97
CA TYR A 166 -16.76 -11.20 -6.81
C TYR A 166 -15.94 -12.39 -6.31
N LEU A 167 -14.88 -12.76 -7.05
CA LEU A 167 -14.01 -13.89 -6.78
C LEU A 167 -12.64 -13.47 -6.23
N ASP A 168 -12.39 -12.20 -5.92
CA ASP A 168 -11.15 -11.79 -5.28
C ASP A 168 -11.23 -11.98 -3.74
N PRO A 169 -10.54 -12.99 -3.16
CA PRO A 169 -10.56 -13.22 -1.72
C PRO A 169 -9.97 -12.06 -0.92
N VAL A 170 -9.08 -11.25 -1.52
CA VAL A 170 -8.49 -10.07 -0.87
C VAL A 170 -9.53 -8.96 -0.70
N LEU A 171 -10.39 -8.73 -1.71
CA LEU A 171 -11.48 -7.76 -1.62
C LEU A 171 -12.51 -8.16 -0.57
N VAL A 172 -12.91 -9.43 -0.55
CA VAL A 172 -13.87 -9.95 0.44
C VAL A 172 -13.28 -9.88 1.85
N SER A 173 -11.98 -10.18 2.03
CA SER A 173 -11.30 -10.00 3.33
C SER A 173 -11.29 -8.54 3.77
N LYS A 174 -11.05 -7.59 2.85
CA LYS A 174 -11.12 -6.15 3.16
C LYS A 174 -12.51 -5.69 3.57
N LEU A 175 -13.56 -6.23 2.96
CA LEU A 175 -14.94 -5.99 3.44
C LEU A 175 -15.09 -6.47 4.89
N GLY A 176 -14.61 -7.68 5.21
CA GLY A 176 -14.59 -8.18 6.58
C GLY A 176 -13.83 -7.27 7.55
N TYR A 177 -12.68 -6.72 7.15
CA TYR A 177 -11.94 -5.75 7.96
C TYR A 177 -12.71 -4.45 8.21
N ILE A 178 -13.41 -3.92 7.20
CA ILE A 178 -14.25 -2.74 7.34
C ILE A 178 -15.43 -3.03 8.29
N GLN A 179 -16.09 -4.18 8.13
CA GLN A 179 -17.17 -4.62 9.01
C GLN A 179 -16.72 -4.75 10.46
N MET A 180 -15.52 -5.33 10.70
CA MET A 180 -14.91 -5.38 12.03
C MET A 180 -14.74 -3.98 12.65
N GLN A 181 -14.27 -2.99 11.88
CA GLN A 181 -14.09 -1.63 12.38
C GLN A 181 -15.40 -0.90 12.69
N ILE A 182 -16.48 -1.26 12.00
CA ILE A 182 -17.83 -0.72 12.25
C ILE A 182 -18.47 -1.39 13.48
N GLY A 183 -18.02 -2.58 13.85
CA GLY A 183 -18.63 -3.42 14.89
C GLY A 183 -19.64 -4.43 14.34
N ASP A 184 -19.75 -4.60 13.02
CA ASP A 184 -20.53 -5.66 12.37
C ASP A 184 -19.75 -6.99 12.42
N PHE A 185 -19.68 -7.59 13.62
CA PHE A 185 -18.90 -8.79 13.86
C PHE A 185 -19.43 -10.01 13.11
N GLU A 186 -20.76 -10.16 13.02
CA GLU A 186 -21.39 -11.29 12.33
C GLU A 186 -21.25 -11.16 10.81
N GLY A 187 -21.41 -9.96 10.25
CA GLY A 187 -21.14 -9.72 8.83
C GLY A 187 -19.67 -9.99 8.48
N ALA A 188 -18.74 -9.58 9.35
CA ALA A 188 -17.32 -9.85 9.14
C ALA A 188 -16.99 -11.35 9.15
N LYS A 189 -17.56 -12.13 10.09
CA LYS A 189 -17.43 -13.59 10.09
C LYS A 189 -17.98 -14.20 8.80
N GLY A 190 -19.14 -13.72 8.32
CA GLY A 190 -19.71 -14.17 7.05
C GLY A 190 -18.77 -13.92 5.87
N SER A 191 -18.18 -12.73 5.80
CA SER A 191 -17.17 -12.39 4.79
C SER A 191 -15.93 -13.28 4.86
N PHE A 192 -15.38 -13.52 6.05
CA PHE A 192 -14.20 -14.38 6.23
C PHE A 192 -14.49 -15.85 5.95
N HIS A 193 -15.67 -16.34 6.35
CA HIS A 193 -16.10 -17.69 6.02
C HIS A 193 -16.24 -17.88 4.50
N ARG A 194 -16.74 -16.87 3.78
CA ARG A 194 -16.79 -16.91 2.32
C ARG A 194 -15.38 -17.05 1.70
N VAL A 195 -14.39 -16.32 2.23
CA VAL A 195 -12.99 -16.44 1.78
C VAL A 195 -12.44 -17.85 2.02
N GLU A 196 -12.77 -18.48 3.15
CA GLU A 196 -12.42 -19.87 3.42
C GLU A 196 -13.10 -20.84 2.45
N THR A 197 -14.39 -20.63 2.13
CA THR A 197 -15.09 -21.44 1.12
C THR A 197 -14.41 -21.32 -0.25
N MET A 198 -14.00 -20.12 -0.65
CA MET A 198 -13.31 -19.89 -1.92
C MET A 198 -11.98 -20.65 -2.01
N LEU A 199 -11.26 -20.81 -0.89
CA LEU A 199 -10.05 -21.63 -0.84
C LEU A 199 -10.37 -23.12 -1.07
N ASN A 200 -11.45 -23.63 -0.46
CA ASN A 200 -11.86 -25.03 -0.61
C ASN A 200 -12.43 -25.36 -1.99
N GLU A 201 -13.07 -24.39 -2.63
CA GLU A 201 -13.62 -24.51 -4.00
C GLU A 201 -12.54 -24.39 -5.09
N ARG A 202 -11.32 -23.97 -4.72
CA ARG A 202 -10.22 -23.73 -5.66
C ARG A 202 -9.81 -25.03 -6.36
N LYS A 203 -9.82 -25.01 -7.69
CA LYS A 203 -9.25 -26.09 -8.51
C LYS A 203 -7.77 -25.82 -8.75
N ASN A 204 -6.97 -26.89 -8.86
CA ASN A 204 -5.50 -26.80 -9.05
C ASN A 204 -5.05 -26.02 -10.28
N ASP A 205 -5.94 -25.77 -11.25
CA ASP A 205 -5.66 -25.10 -12.52
C ASP A 205 -6.02 -23.60 -12.52
N ASP A 206 -6.47 -23.06 -11.38
CA ASP A 206 -6.96 -21.68 -11.32
C ASP A 206 -5.81 -20.68 -11.23
N SER A 207 -5.65 -19.86 -12.27
CA SER A 207 -4.68 -18.76 -12.39
C SER A 207 -5.02 -17.59 -11.47
N SER A 208 -5.19 -17.88 -10.18
CA SER A 208 -5.47 -16.87 -9.16
C SER A 208 -4.23 -15.99 -8.93
N ALA A 209 -4.45 -14.73 -8.59
CA ALA A 209 -3.38 -13.78 -8.30
C ALA A 209 -2.56 -14.16 -7.05
N LEU A 210 -3.11 -15.00 -6.17
CA LEU A 210 -2.44 -15.48 -4.96
C LEU A 210 -1.87 -16.88 -5.17
N SER A 211 -0.64 -17.10 -4.69
CA SER A 211 -0.11 -18.44 -4.47
C SER A 211 -0.94 -19.19 -3.43
N GLU A 212 -0.82 -20.52 -3.42
CA GLU A 212 -1.51 -21.36 -2.43
C GLU A 212 -1.13 -20.98 -0.99
N VAL A 213 0.15 -20.66 -0.75
CA VAL A 213 0.65 -20.22 0.56
C VAL A 213 0.03 -18.89 0.97
N GLU A 214 0.02 -17.90 0.07
CA GLU A 214 -0.55 -16.58 0.37
C GLU A 214 -2.06 -16.65 0.65
N PHE A 215 -2.79 -17.50 -0.07
CA PHE A 215 -4.22 -17.66 0.12
C PHE A 215 -4.52 -18.37 1.46
N ARG A 216 -3.81 -19.47 1.78
CA ARG A 216 -3.93 -20.11 3.11
C ARG A 216 -3.61 -19.13 4.24
N ASN A 217 -2.52 -18.38 4.12
CA ASN A 217 -2.16 -17.37 5.12
C ASN A 217 -3.22 -16.25 5.20
N LEU A 218 -3.87 -15.86 4.11
CA LEU A 218 -5.00 -14.93 4.17
C LEU A 218 -6.16 -15.51 5.01
N VAL A 219 -6.52 -16.78 4.80
CA VAL A 219 -7.59 -17.44 5.57
C VAL A 219 -7.23 -17.54 7.06
N ASN A 220 -6.03 -18.01 7.41
CA ASN A 220 -5.59 -18.10 8.80
C ASN A 220 -5.54 -16.71 9.47
N ARG A 221 -5.05 -15.66 8.77
CA ARG A 221 -5.05 -14.28 9.31
C ARG A 221 -6.46 -13.77 9.57
N ASN A 222 -7.43 -14.09 8.70
CA ASN A 222 -8.83 -13.75 8.90
C ASN A 222 -9.42 -14.46 10.14
N LYS A 223 -9.16 -15.77 10.29
CA LYS A 223 -9.58 -16.54 11.48
C LYS A 223 -8.96 -15.99 12.77
N ALA A 224 -7.66 -15.73 12.75
CA ALA A 224 -6.93 -15.16 13.88
C ALA A 224 -7.53 -13.81 14.31
N LEU A 225 -7.96 -12.98 13.35
CA LEU A 225 -8.62 -11.71 13.66
C LEU A 225 -9.98 -11.91 14.35
N VAL A 226 -10.76 -12.92 13.97
CA VAL A 226 -12.01 -13.26 14.66
C VAL A 226 -11.74 -13.67 16.11
N PHE A 227 -10.72 -14.51 16.34
CA PHE A 227 -10.32 -14.92 17.68
C PHE A 227 -9.79 -13.74 18.51
N LEU A 228 -8.98 -12.86 17.91
CA LEU A 228 -8.47 -11.65 18.55
C LEU A 228 -9.61 -10.76 19.07
N VAL A 229 -10.62 -10.49 18.22
CA VAL A 229 -11.80 -9.69 18.61
C VAL A 229 -12.63 -10.42 19.68
N GLY A 230 -12.73 -11.74 19.58
CA GLY A 230 -13.33 -12.60 20.60
C GLY A 230 -12.54 -12.72 21.90
N LYS A 231 -11.36 -12.09 22.00
CA LYS A 231 -10.40 -12.18 23.11
C LYS A 231 -9.85 -13.59 23.36
N ASP A 232 -10.00 -14.49 22.39
CA ASP A 232 -9.35 -15.79 22.40
C ASP A 232 -7.94 -15.66 21.79
N TYR A 233 -7.04 -15.04 22.55
CA TYR A 233 -5.68 -14.78 22.10
C TYR A 233 -4.88 -16.07 21.89
N VAL A 234 -5.21 -17.16 22.60
CA VAL A 234 -4.51 -18.44 22.45
C VAL A 234 -4.79 -19.06 21.09
N SER A 235 -6.05 -19.08 20.66
CA SER A 235 -6.39 -19.56 19.32
C SER A 235 -5.85 -18.63 18.23
N ALA A 236 -5.86 -17.31 18.45
CA ALA A 236 -5.26 -16.36 17.51
C ALA A 236 -3.75 -16.59 17.32
N VAL A 237 -3.01 -16.86 18.40
CA VAL A 237 -1.57 -17.19 18.33
C VAL A 237 -1.32 -18.43 17.48
N ARG A 238 -2.13 -19.49 17.65
CA ARG A 238 -1.99 -20.73 16.86
C ARG A 238 -2.16 -20.47 15.36
N GLU A 239 -3.19 -19.72 14.99
CA GLU A 239 -3.45 -19.37 13.60
C GLU A 239 -2.30 -18.54 12.98
N TYR A 240 -1.73 -17.59 13.73
CA TYR A 240 -0.58 -16.83 13.25
C TYR A 240 0.73 -17.64 13.24
N GLU A 241 0.91 -18.60 14.15
CA GLU A 241 2.03 -19.54 14.12
C GLU A 241 2.01 -20.35 12.82
N GLU A 242 0.84 -20.90 12.43
CA GLU A 242 0.71 -21.63 11.16
C GLU A 242 1.06 -20.76 9.94
N CYS A 243 0.71 -19.48 9.96
CA CYS A 243 1.13 -18.55 8.91
C CYS A 243 2.65 -18.42 8.83
N MET A 244 3.31 -18.28 9.98
CA MET A 244 4.76 -18.12 10.10
C MET A 244 5.54 -19.39 9.74
N GLU A 245 4.98 -20.56 10.03
CA GLU A 245 5.55 -21.85 9.63
C GLU A 245 5.54 -22.03 8.10
N ARG A 246 4.47 -21.56 7.44
CA ARG A 246 4.35 -21.61 5.97
C ARG A 246 5.17 -20.55 5.27
N ASP A 247 5.17 -19.34 5.82
CA ASP A 247 5.92 -18.20 5.30
C ASP A 247 6.54 -17.39 6.46
N PRO A 248 7.84 -17.61 6.76
CA PRO A 248 8.56 -16.83 7.77
C PRO A 248 8.65 -15.32 7.45
N ALA A 249 8.33 -14.90 6.23
CA ALA A 249 8.30 -13.51 5.80
C ALA A 249 6.91 -12.86 5.89
N ASP A 250 5.88 -13.56 6.40
CA ASP A 250 4.55 -12.97 6.64
C ASP A 250 4.58 -12.03 7.85
N VAL A 251 5.00 -10.79 7.61
CA VAL A 251 5.17 -9.77 8.65
C VAL A 251 3.86 -9.42 9.35
N VAL A 252 2.72 -9.61 8.68
CA VAL A 252 1.39 -9.38 9.28
C VAL A 252 1.15 -10.42 10.37
N ALA A 253 1.43 -11.70 10.09
CA ALA A 253 1.29 -12.77 11.07
C ALA A 253 2.27 -12.60 12.24
N VAL A 254 3.55 -12.32 11.96
CA VAL A 254 4.58 -12.07 12.99
C VAL A 254 4.14 -10.97 13.95
N ASN A 255 3.76 -9.81 13.41
CA ASN A 255 3.41 -8.66 14.21
C ASN A 255 2.14 -8.90 15.04
N ASN A 256 1.12 -9.53 14.45
CA ASN A 256 -0.13 -9.80 15.15
C ASN A 256 0.01 -10.93 16.18
N LYS A 257 0.88 -11.93 15.94
CA LYS A 257 1.25 -12.93 16.95
C LYS A 257 1.86 -12.28 18.18
N ALA A 258 2.84 -11.38 17.97
CA ALA A 258 3.47 -10.65 19.07
C ALA A 258 2.43 -9.83 19.86
N LEU A 259 1.53 -9.12 19.18
CA LEU A 259 0.44 -8.40 19.86
C LEU A 259 -0.47 -9.34 20.68
N CYS A 260 -0.79 -10.53 20.18
CA CYS A 260 -1.57 -11.52 20.94
C CYS A 260 -0.82 -12.00 22.20
N LEU A 261 0.49 -12.27 22.09
CA LEU A 261 1.33 -12.65 23.22
C LEU A 261 1.41 -11.53 24.27
N MET A 262 1.53 -10.27 23.82
CA MET A 262 1.46 -9.11 24.71
C MET A 262 0.12 -9.04 25.45
N TYR A 263 -1.02 -9.27 24.78
CA TYR A 263 -2.34 -9.33 25.43
C TYR A 263 -2.47 -10.49 26.42
N LEU A 264 -1.77 -11.60 26.18
CA LEU A 264 -1.61 -12.71 27.13
C LEU A 264 -0.64 -12.41 28.28
N ARG A 265 -0.05 -11.21 28.32
CA ARG A 265 0.97 -10.75 29.28
C ARG A 265 2.31 -11.49 29.18
N ASP A 266 2.57 -12.15 28.06
CA ASP A 266 3.85 -12.76 27.76
C ASP A 266 4.72 -11.78 26.94
N LEU A 267 5.23 -10.77 27.63
CA LEU A 267 6.08 -9.74 27.02
C LEU A 267 7.42 -10.32 26.52
N SER A 268 7.97 -11.30 27.23
CA SER A 268 9.23 -11.94 26.86
C SER A 268 9.13 -12.57 25.48
N ASP A 269 8.14 -13.45 25.27
CA ASP A 269 8.04 -14.17 24.01
C ASP A 269 7.49 -13.28 22.89
N SER A 270 6.66 -12.28 23.23
CA SER A 270 6.25 -11.23 22.29
C SER A 270 7.45 -10.48 21.69
N ILE A 271 8.38 -10.03 22.54
CA ILE A 271 9.59 -9.31 22.11
C ILE A 271 10.47 -10.24 21.25
N LYS A 272 10.71 -11.47 21.71
CA LYS A 272 11.52 -12.46 20.96
C LYS A 272 10.97 -12.72 19.57
N VAL A 273 9.64 -12.81 19.40
CA VAL A 273 9.03 -13.03 18.08
C VAL A 273 9.39 -11.90 17.11
N LEU A 274 9.33 -10.64 17.54
CA LEU A 274 9.66 -9.49 16.69
C LEU A 274 11.17 -9.38 16.42
N GLU A 275 12.01 -9.55 17.45
CA GLU A 275 13.47 -9.51 17.31
C GLU A 275 13.98 -10.60 16.37
N ASN A 276 13.51 -11.85 16.54
CA ASN A 276 13.89 -12.96 15.67
C ASN A 276 13.50 -12.71 14.20
N SER A 277 12.39 -12.02 13.95
CA SER A 277 11.97 -11.66 12.59
C SER A 277 12.91 -10.62 11.97
N LEU A 278 13.30 -9.60 12.75
CA LEU A 278 14.28 -8.59 12.34
C LEU A 278 15.66 -9.19 12.07
N GLU A 279 16.09 -10.18 12.85
CA GLU A 279 17.36 -10.88 12.64
C GLU A 279 17.36 -11.76 11.39
N ARG A 280 16.28 -12.52 11.15
CA ARG A 280 16.19 -13.48 10.04
C ARG A 280 16.01 -12.83 8.67
N VAL A 281 15.09 -11.87 8.57
CA VAL A 281 14.69 -11.25 7.28
C VAL A 281 14.58 -9.73 7.42
N PRO A 282 15.68 -9.03 7.78
CA PRO A 282 15.64 -7.62 8.17
C PRO A 282 15.00 -6.70 7.13
N THR A 283 15.29 -6.92 5.85
CA THR A 283 14.78 -6.07 4.76
C THR A 283 13.30 -6.26 4.47
N VAL A 284 12.70 -7.37 4.92
CA VAL A 284 11.27 -7.66 4.73
C VAL A 284 10.51 -7.36 6.02
N ALA A 285 11.04 -7.79 7.17
CA ALA A 285 10.42 -7.59 8.48
C ALA A 285 10.36 -6.11 8.88
N LEU A 286 11.38 -5.32 8.54
CA LEU A 286 11.47 -3.93 8.99
C LEU A 286 10.35 -3.08 8.36
N ASN A 287 9.40 -2.69 9.20
CA ASN A 287 8.38 -1.69 8.92
C ASN A 287 8.11 -0.86 10.17
N GLU A 288 7.52 0.32 9.98
CA GLU A 288 7.27 1.28 11.05
C GLU A 288 6.33 0.73 12.13
N THR A 289 5.30 -0.03 11.76
CA THR A 289 4.34 -0.61 12.72
C THR A 289 5.02 -1.60 13.66
N LEU A 290 5.85 -2.49 13.12
CA LEU A 290 6.62 -3.46 13.91
C LEU A 290 7.59 -2.73 14.84
N ALA A 291 8.31 -1.73 14.35
CA ALA A 291 9.25 -0.95 15.17
C ALA A 291 8.53 -0.21 16.31
N VAL A 292 7.37 0.40 16.05
CA VAL A 292 6.53 1.04 17.09
C VAL A 292 6.06 0.03 18.13
N ASN A 293 5.58 -1.14 17.68
CA ASN A 293 5.09 -2.18 18.58
C ASN A 293 6.22 -2.73 19.46
N LEU A 294 7.38 -3.01 18.87
CA LEU A 294 8.56 -3.47 19.60
C LEU A 294 9.04 -2.44 20.62
N CYS A 295 9.10 -1.15 20.24
CA CYS A 295 9.46 -0.08 21.18
C CYS A 295 8.45 0.04 22.32
N SER A 296 7.16 -0.09 22.03
CA SER A 296 6.10 -0.07 23.07
C SER A 296 6.24 -1.27 24.01
N MET A 297 6.60 -2.45 23.51
CA MET A 297 6.87 -3.63 24.32
C MET A 297 8.12 -3.45 25.19
N TYR A 298 9.19 -2.83 24.68
CA TYR A 298 10.36 -2.50 25.50
C TYR A 298 10.04 -1.54 26.64
N GLU A 299 9.23 -0.51 26.38
CA GLU A 299 8.76 0.44 27.41
C GLU A 299 7.96 -0.27 28.52
N LEU A 300 7.20 -1.32 28.17
CA LEU A 300 6.45 -2.12 29.12
C LEU A 300 7.31 -3.14 29.87
N ALA A 301 8.31 -3.74 29.21
CA ALA A 301 9.08 -4.84 29.76
C ALA A 301 10.32 -4.42 30.57
N TYR A 302 10.91 -3.26 30.26
CA TYR A 302 12.23 -2.89 30.77
C TYR A 302 12.26 -1.50 31.42
N VAL A 303 12.95 -1.40 32.57
CA VAL A 303 13.21 -0.11 33.24
C VAL A 303 14.17 0.76 32.42
N ASN A 304 15.21 0.14 31.83
CA ASN A 304 16.21 0.82 30.99
C ASN A 304 15.83 0.80 29.49
N HIS A 305 14.54 0.92 29.18
CA HIS A 305 14.03 0.83 27.80
C HIS A 305 14.71 1.82 26.83
N SER A 306 15.14 2.99 27.31
CA SER A 306 15.83 4.02 26.51
C SER A 306 17.11 3.50 25.83
N GLU A 307 17.88 2.66 26.52
CA GLU A 307 19.13 2.12 25.97
C GLU A 307 18.87 1.08 24.88
N ILE A 308 17.91 0.17 25.13
CA ILE A 308 17.53 -0.88 24.18
C ILE A 308 16.92 -0.25 22.92
N LYS A 309 16.03 0.74 23.07
CA LYS A 309 15.46 1.48 21.93
C LYS A 309 16.53 2.20 21.12
N ARG A 310 17.56 2.78 21.78
CA ARG A 310 18.69 3.41 21.10
C ARG A 310 19.52 2.39 20.30
N THR A 311 19.76 1.21 20.85
CA THR A 311 20.43 0.11 20.13
C THR A 311 19.64 -0.31 18.89
N LEU A 312 18.32 -0.49 19.02
CA LEU A 312 17.42 -0.77 17.89
C LEU A 312 17.47 0.35 16.85
N SER A 313 17.38 1.61 17.26
CA SER A 313 17.43 2.77 16.36
C SER A 313 18.75 2.85 15.58
N ASN A 314 19.88 2.57 16.24
CA ASN A 314 21.19 2.52 15.59
C ASN A 314 21.29 1.36 14.57
N TRP A 315 20.68 0.22 14.87
CA TRP A 315 20.61 -0.90 13.94
C TRP A 315 19.74 -0.57 12.72
N ILE A 316 18.54 0.00 12.95
CA ILE A 316 17.62 0.44 11.90
C ILE A 316 18.33 1.43 10.97
N ALA A 317 19.05 2.42 11.51
CA ALA A 317 19.77 3.41 10.70
C ALA A 317 20.80 2.81 9.71
N ARG A 318 21.29 1.59 9.96
CA ARG A 318 22.25 0.90 9.08
C ARG A 318 21.58 0.07 7.99
N VAL A 319 20.37 -0.43 8.24
CA VAL A 319 19.70 -1.44 7.39
C VAL A 319 18.49 -0.88 6.66
N ALA A 320 17.89 0.19 7.18
CA ALA A 320 16.66 0.76 6.67
C ALA A 320 16.84 1.40 5.28
N PRO A 321 15.81 1.31 4.41
CA PRO A 321 15.78 2.06 3.16
C PRO A 321 15.65 3.58 3.39
N ASP A 322 15.92 4.39 2.37
CA ASP A 322 15.85 5.86 2.49
C ASP A 322 14.44 6.37 2.85
N ASP A 323 13.37 5.61 2.57
CA ASP A 323 11.98 5.99 2.86
C ASP A 323 11.46 5.54 4.24
N PHE A 324 12.30 4.91 5.07
CA PHE A 324 11.91 4.48 6.41
C PHE A 324 11.77 5.65 7.39
N ASP A 325 10.72 5.62 8.20
CA ASP A 325 10.48 6.61 9.25
C ASP A 325 11.28 6.35 10.52
N ALA A 326 12.45 6.97 10.67
CA ALA A 326 13.22 6.82 11.90
C ALA A 326 12.50 7.35 13.15
N SER A 327 11.50 8.24 13.01
CA SER A 327 10.75 8.77 14.17
C SER A 327 9.90 7.72 14.88
N CYS A 328 9.66 6.57 14.24
CA CYS A 328 8.85 5.48 14.76
C CYS A 328 9.44 4.85 16.03
N THR A 329 10.76 4.97 16.26
CA THR A 329 11.45 4.42 17.43
C THR A 329 11.26 5.25 18.69
N ARG A 330 10.82 6.52 18.58
CA ARG A 330 10.58 7.44 19.70
C ARG A 330 11.79 7.50 20.67
N VAL A 331 13.01 7.44 20.15
CA VAL A 331 14.27 7.57 20.91
C VAL A 331 14.60 9.03 21.14
#